data_AF-X6P033-F1
#
_entry.id   AF-X6P033-F1
#
_cell.length_a   1.000
_cell.length_b   1.000
_cell.length_c   1.000
_cell.angle_alpha   90.00
_cell.angle_beta   90.00
_cell.angle_gamma   90.00
#
_symmetry.space_group_name_H-M   'P 1'
#
loop_
_entity.id
_entity.type
_entity.pdbx_description
1 polymer ?
#
loop_
_entity_poly.entity_id
_entity_poly.type
_entity_poly.pdbx_seq_one_letter_code
_entity_poly.pdbx_strand_id
1 'polypeptide(L)'
;MLFLLRVTYTAPNSETKPTESSSLIVSYEGGAVPYSLQRNGNNVTIETSSLQIKVVTDNDWVGFYDVDGTALLTEPYNKSGYVNGKQYTPQTDPVNGKKTYEFSQKWQLPSESEKNTALYGFGEYQNGLSNYRDATIRCLQWNTQACIPFLVSNQYWGILWDSYTITMWNEPDEEIELVPMHLFNGGGWLNYTATFTAPTINNNNNNDTSKNSYTYNFWLELLGPYDWPYGSDTLFVNATIVDSNGEQVAQRVVIDWNNQNNLGGQMLGRLQLQPNQTAMFTLFIRCADVISPKFFVRYPSVSLDISSTYTDYIDYYFVYSPPLTSPNQTQSQWFNTRMDNVIQGFRLLTGTAPMYPIWAYGFWQCRERYHNQSEILG
;
A
#
# COMPACT_ATOMS: atom_id res chain seq x y z
N MET A 1 -16.24 19.48 -8.36
CA MET A 1 -16.91 18.31 -8.95
C MET A 1 -15.96 17.14 -8.82
N LEU A 2 -16.40 16.01 -8.28
CA LEU A 2 -15.55 14.81 -8.15
C LEU A 2 -15.45 14.10 -9.50
N PHE A 3 -14.30 13.51 -9.81
CA PHE A 3 -14.08 12.70 -11.01
C PHE A 3 -13.78 11.24 -10.65
N LEU A 4 -14.39 10.31 -11.39
CA LEU A 4 -14.22 8.86 -11.24
C LEU A 4 -13.92 8.27 -12.62
N LEU A 5 -12.85 7.48 -12.70
CA LEU A 5 -12.45 6.79 -13.92
C LEU A 5 -12.13 5.33 -13.60
N ARG A 6 -12.84 4.40 -14.23
CA ARG A 6 -12.46 2.99 -14.23
C ARG A 6 -11.38 2.76 -15.29
N VAL A 7 -10.32 2.07 -14.91
CA VAL A 7 -9.26 1.62 -15.81
C VAL A 7 -9.16 0.11 -15.69
N THR A 8 -9.31 -0.55 -16.83
CA THR A 8 -9.25 -2.00 -16.93
C THR A 8 -8.19 -2.39 -17.94
N TYR A 9 -7.35 -3.36 -17.57
CA TYR A 9 -6.39 -3.98 -18.47
C TYR A 9 -6.49 -5.50 -18.41
N THR A 10 -6.57 -6.16 -19.55
CA THR A 10 -6.63 -7.62 -19.68
C THR A 10 -5.36 -8.13 -20.35
N ALA A 11 -4.86 -9.31 -19.98
CA ALA A 11 -3.78 -9.94 -20.72
C ALA A 11 -4.21 -10.14 -22.19
N PRO A 12 -3.29 -10.05 -23.18
CA PRO A 12 -3.63 -10.11 -24.61
C PRO A 12 -4.45 -11.33 -25.04
N ASN A 13 -4.29 -12.45 -24.34
CA ASN A 13 -4.98 -13.73 -24.62
C ASN A 13 -6.06 -14.07 -23.59
N SER A 14 -6.43 -13.14 -22.71
CA SER A 14 -7.50 -13.37 -21.74
C SER A 14 -8.86 -13.34 -22.45
N GLU A 15 -9.60 -14.44 -22.37
CA GLU A 15 -11.00 -14.49 -22.82
C GLU A 15 -11.93 -13.78 -21.83
N THR A 16 -11.46 -13.55 -20.59
CA THR A 16 -12.22 -12.89 -19.52
C THR A 16 -12.03 -11.38 -19.61
N LYS A 17 -13.10 -10.65 -19.93
CA LYS A 17 -13.19 -9.19 -19.75
C LYS A 17 -14.07 -8.92 -18.53
N PRO A 18 -13.65 -8.07 -17.58
CA PRO A 18 -14.54 -7.69 -16.50
C PRO A 18 -15.74 -6.93 -17.08
N THR A 19 -16.90 -7.20 -16.51
CA THR A 19 -18.13 -6.46 -16.79
C THR A 19 -18.41 -5.54 -15.60
N GLU A 20 -19.32 -4.59 -15.72
CA GLU A 20 -19.76 -3.82 -14.53
C GLU A 20 -20.43 -4.73 -13.49
N SER A 21 -21.10 -5.80 -13.92
CA SER A 21 -21.73 -6.80 -13.05
C SER A 21 -20.77 -7.76 -12.33
N SER A 22 -19.45 -7.70 -12.58
CA SER A 22 -18.50 -8.62 -11.95
C SER A 22 -17.86 -8.09 -10.66
N SER A 23 -18.11 -6.83 -10.29
CA SER A 23 -17.55 -6.27 -9.06
C SER A 23 -18.35 -6.69 -7.82
N LEU A 24 -17.67 -7.10 -6.75
CA LEU A 24 -18.25 -7.34 -5.43
C LEU A 24 -18.27 -6.07 -4.55
N ILE A 25 -17.50 -5.05 -4.93
CA ILE A 25 -17.29 -3.85 -4.10
C ILE A 25 -17.78 -2.58 -4.78
N VAL A 26 -17.95 -2.56 -6.10
CA VAL A 26 -18.47 -1.41 -6.84
C VAL A 26 -19.91 -1.64 -7.26
N SER A 27 -20.79 -0.75 -6.84
CA SER A 27 -22.23 -0.74 -7.20
C SER A 27 -22.62 0.52 -7.98
N TYR A 28 -21.67 1.42 -8.22
CA TYR A 28 -21.90 2.67 -8.95
C TYR A 28 -21.88 2.44 -10.45
N GLU A 29 -23.04 2.62 -11.09
CA GLU A 29 -23.19 2.49 -12.55
C GLU A 29 -22.68 3.72 -13.33
N GLY A 30 -22.40 4.83 -12.64
CA GLY A 30 -21.92 6.05 -13.28
C GLY A 30 -22.97 6.80 -14.10
N GLY A 31 -22.47 7.60 -15.05
CA GLY A 31 -23.29 8.41 -15.94
C GLY A 31 -22.42 9.02 -17.04
N ALA A 32 -23.05 9.51 -18.11
CA ALA A 32 -22.32 10.13 -19.21
C ALA A 32 -21.57 11.39 -18.75
N VAL A 33 -20.24 11.37 -18.90
CA VAL A 33 -19.38 12.53 -18.64
C VAL A 33 -18.99 13.15 -19.99
N PRO A 34 -19.24 14.44 -20.23
CA PRO A 34 -18.74 15.10 -21.42
C PRO A 34 -17.22 15.07 -21.49
N TYR A 35 -16.67 14.62 -22.61
CA TYR A 35 -15.24 14.63 -22.87
C TYR A 35 -14.94 15.01 -24.33
N SER A 36 -13.76 15.57 -24.56
CA SER A 36 -13.15 15.68 -25.88
C SER A 36 -12.10 14.59 -26.03
N LEU A 37 -11.86 14.15 -27.28
CA LEU A 37 -10.79 13.22 -27.60
C LEU A 37 -9.94 13.80 -28.71
N GLN A 38 -8.65 13.90 -28.46
CA GLN A 38 -7.65 14.35 -29.44
C GLN A 38 -6.66 13.22 -29.69
N ARG A 39 -6.37 12.91 -30.97
CA ARG A 39 -5.40 11.89 -31.35
C ARG A 39 -4.30 12.50 -32.20
N ASN A 40 -3.05 12.27 -31.81
CA ASN A 40 -1.85 12.65 -32.56
C ASN A 40 -0.89 11.45 -32.63
N GLY A 41 -0.97 10.68 -33.72
CA GLY A 41 -0.25 9.42 -33.87
C GLY A 41 -0.69 8.40 -32.81
N ASN A 42 0.28 7.93 -32.02
CA ASN A 42 0.06 7.00 -30.90
C ASN A 42 -0.40 7.70 -29.61
N ASN A 43 -0.36 9.03 -29.55
CA ASN A 43 -0.80 9.77 -28.37
C ASN A 43 -2.29 10.09 -28.49
N VAL A 44 -3.05 9.70 -27.47
CA VAL A 44 -4.46 10.03 -27.29
C VAL A 44 -4.60 10.85 -26.01
N THR A 45 -5.24 12.01 -26.12
CA THR A 45 -5.62 12.82 -24.97
C THR A 45 -7.14 12.82 -24.87
N ILE A 46 -7.66 12.42 -23.71
CA ILE A 46 -9.07 12.50 -23.35
C ILE A 46 -9.18 13.62 -22.32
N GLU A 47 -9.96 14.66 -22.62
CA GLU A 47 -10.11 15.82 -21.73
C GLU A 47 -11.55 15.93 -21.25
N THR A 48 -11.70 16.13 -19.94
CA THR A 48 -12.97 16.42 -19.30
C THR A 48 -12.91 17.81 -18.67
N SER A 49 -13.98 18.27 -18.02
CA SER A 49 -13.96 19.54 -17.29
C SER A 49 -13.04 19.56 -16.06
N SER A 50 -12.48 18.41 -15.66
CA SER A 50 -11.75 18.28 -14.38
C SER A 50 -10.51 17.40 -14.42
N LEU A 51 -10.30 16.66 -15.51
CA LEU A 51 -9.18 15.75 -15.67
C LEU A 51 -8.75 15.66 -17.14
N GLN A 52 -7.45 15.62 -17.38
CA GLN A 52 -6.86 15.18 -18.62
C GLN A 52 -6.28 13.77 -18.45
N ILE A 53 -6.60 12.86 -19.35
CA ILE A 53 -6.09 11.49 -19.40
C ILE A 53 -5.27 11.35 -20.67
N LYS A 54 -4.01 10.96 -20.54
CA LYS A 54 -3.12 10.72 -21.67
C LYS A 54 -2.88 9.23 -21.80
N VAL A 55 -3.03 8.72 -23.02
CA VAL A 55 -2.82 7.31 -23.37
C VAL A 55 -1.84 7.24 -24.53
N VAL A 56 -0.85 6.36 -24.44
CA VAL A 56 0.05 6.04 -25.56
C VAL A 56 -0.26 4.65 -26.05
N THR A 57 -0.77 4.55 -27.27
CA THR A 57 -1.41 3.32 -27.78
C THR A 57 -0.43 2.27 -28.31
N ASP A 58 0.87 2.54 -28.35
CA ASP A 58 1.88 1.55 -28.78
C ASP A 58 2.41 0.68 -27.63
N ASN A 59 2.31 1.18 -26.40
CA ASN A 59 2.80 0.51 -25.20
C ASN A 59 1.77 0.52 -24.06
N ASP A 60 0.53 0.91 -24.34
CA ASP A 60 -0.58 1.00 -23.38
C ASP A 60 -0.33 1.91 -22.17
N TRP A 61 0.59 2.86 -22.27
CA TRP A 61 0.89 3.77 -21.16
C TRP A 61 -0.29 4.69 -20.85
N VAL A 62 -0.56 4.93 -19.56
CA VAL A 62 -1.64 5.82 -19.09
C VAL A 62 -1.11 6.83 -18.07
N GLY A 63 -1.57 8.08 -18.17
CA GLY A 63 -1.28 9.11 -17.16
C GLY A 63 -2.45 10.04 -16.90
N PHE A 64 -2.61 10.42 -15.64
CA PHE A 64 -3.66 11.30 -15.15
C PHE A 64 -3.08 12.67 -14.78
N TYR A 65 -3.71 13.71 -15.32
CA TYR A 65 -3.26 15.08 -15.20
C TYR A 65 -4.44 15.98 -14.81
N ASP A 66 -4.15 17.03 -14.04
CA ASP A 66 -5.10 18.12 -13.84
C ASP A 66 -5.31 18.88 -15.18
N VAL A 67 -6.36 19.68 -15.26
CA VAL A 67 -6.72 20.47 -16.45
C VAL A 67 -5.68 21.53 -16.82
N ASP A 68 -4.80 21.89 -15.88
CA ASP A 68 -3.66 22.77 -16.12
C ASP A 68 -2.42 22.04 -16.67
N GLY A 69 -2.50 20.71 -16.84
CA GLY A 69 -1.42 19.86 -17.32
C GLY A 69 -0.49 19.33 -16.23
N THR A 70 -0.75 19.63 -14.95
CA THR A 70 0.01 19.10 -13.82
C THR A 70 -0.19 17.59 -13.68
N ALA A 71 0.91 16.82 -13.63
CA ALA A 71 0.84 15.38 -13.37
C ALA A 71 0.31 15.09 -11.96
N LEU A 72 -0.70 14.22 -11.89
CA LEU A 72 -1.31 13.74 -10.63
C LEU A 72 -0.75 12.36 -10.27
N LEU A 73 -0.87 11.42 -11.20
CA LEU A 73 -0.37 10.06 -11.12
C LEU A 73 -0.16 9.56 -12.54
N THR A 74 1.04 9.08 -12.86
CA THR A 74 1.36 8.58 -14.20
C THR A 74 1.97 7.20 -14.12
N GLU A 75 1.79 6.39 -15.16
CA GLU A 75 2.67 5.25 -15.35
C GLU A 75 4.14 5.70 -15.55
N PRO A 76 5.13 4.81 -15.37
CA PRO A 76 6.54 5.17 -15.43
C PRO A 76 6.96 5.83 -16.74
N TYR A 77 7.93 6.73 -16.66
CA TYR A 77 8.56 7.34 -17.82
C TYR A 77 10.02 7.62 -17.53
N ASN A 78 10.85 7.64 -18.57
CA ASN A 78 12.28 7.91 -18.47
C ASN A 78 12.77 8.73 -19.67
N LYS A 79 14.08 8.94 -19.78
CA LYS A 79 14.70 9.70 -20.89
C LYS A 79 14.39 9.12 -22.28
N SER A 80 14.08 7.83 -22.37
CA SER A 80 13.71 7.13 -23.59
C SER A 80 12.20 7.17 -23.89
N GLY A 81 11.39 7.74 -23.00
CA GLY A 81 9.95 7.94 -23.19
C GLY A 81 9.08 7.27 -22.13
N TYR A 82 7.83 7.02 -22.50
CA TYR A 82 6.84 6.35 -21.65
C TYR A 82 7.13 4.85 -21.55
N VAL A 83 7.01 4.28 -20.35
CA VAL A 83 7.29 2.86 -20.06
C VAL A 83 6.02 2.23 -19.50
N ASN A 84 5.55 1.15 -20.13
CA ASN A 84 4.35 0.45 -19.68
C ASN A 84 4.51 0.05 -18.19
N GLY A 85 3.60 0.54 -17.35
CA GLY A 85 3.59 0.22 -15.92
C GLY A 85 3.04 -1.16 -15.60
N LYS A 86 2.46 -1.87 -16.57
CA LYS A 86 1.73 -3.11 -16.36
C LYS A 86 2.63 -4.32 -16.60
N GLN A 87 2.57 -5.29 -15.70
CA GLN A 87 3.20 -6.60 -15.88
C GLN A 87 2.21 -7.70 -15.54
N TYR A 88 2.42 -8.87 -16.15
CA TYR A 88 1.64 -10.05 -15.84
C TYR A 88 2.50 -11.31 -15.99
N THR A 89 2.32 -12.23 -15.06
CA THR A 89 3.00 -13.52 -15.05
C THR A 89 1.95 -14.62 -15.01
N PRO A 90 1.98 -15.64 -15.90
CA PRO A 90 1.04 -16.74 -15.86
C PRO A 90 1.08 -17.48 -14.51
N GLN A 91 -0.09 -17.75 -13.96
CA GLN A 91 -0.29 -18.49 -12.72
C GLN A 91 -1.26 -19.65 -12.94
N THR A 92 -1.28 -20.60 -12.01
CA THR A 92 -2.31 -21.64 -11.95
C THR A 92 -2.92 -21.62 -10.56
N ASP A 93 -4.23 -21.40 -10.48
CA ASP A 93 -4.98 -21.44 -9.24
C ASP A 93 -4.78 -22.82 -8.58
N PRO A 94 -4.21 -22.87 -7.35
CA PRO A 94 -3.88 -24.14 -6.69
C PRO A 94 -5.10 -24.94 -6.26
N VAL A 95 -6.29 -24.33 -6.20
CA VAL A 95 -7.52 -24.98 -5.73
C VAL A 95 -8.26 -25.69 -6.85
N ASN A 96 -8.39 -25.04 -8.02
CA ASN A 96 -9.21 -25.54 -9.13
C ASN A 96 -8.42 -25.79 -10.44
N GLY A 97 -7.12 -25.46 -10.47
CA GLY A 97 -6.27 -25.65 -11.65
C GLY A 97 -6.51 -24.67 -12.80
N LYS A 98 -7.37 -23.64 -12.62
CA LYS A 98 -7.63 -22.61 -13.62
C LYS A 98 -6.34 -21.85 -13.93
N LYS A 99 -6.11 -21.59 -15.21
CA LYS A 99 -5.04 -20.69 -15.66
C LYS A 99 -5.47 -19.26 -15.39
N THR A 100 -4.62 -18.53 -14.68
CA THR A 100 -4.82 -17.14 -14.27
C THR A 100 -3.51 -16.40 -14.45
N TYR A 101 -3.40 -15.19 -13.92
CA TYR A 101 -2.16 -14.43 -13.88
C TYR A 101 -1.96 -13.82 -12.50
N GLU A 102 -0.72 -13.49 -12.22
CA GLU A 102 -0.38 -12.44 -11.27
C GLU A 102 -0.20 -11.16 -12.09
N PHE A 103 -0.97 -10.14 -11.77
CA PHE A 103 -0.91 -8.85 -12.44
C PHE A 103 -0.32 -7.82 -11.50
N SER A 104 0.53 -6.93 -12.03
CA SER A 104 0.99 -5.75 -11.32
C SER A 104 0.82 -4.49 -12.15
N GLN A 105 0.52 -3.41 -11.46
CA GLN A 105 0.46 -2.06 -12.00
C GLN A 105 1.45 -1.20 -11.22
N LYS A 106 2.41 -0.65 -11.94
CA LYS A 106 3.38 0.33 -11.47
C LYS A 106 2.94 1.71 -11.92
N TRP A 107 3.02 2.67 -11.01
CA TRP A 107 2.95 4.10 -11.27
C TRP A 107 4.22 4.78 -10.77
N GLN A 108 4.48 5.96 -11.31
CA GLN A 108 5.52 6.86 -10.86
C GLN A 108 4.86 8.03 -10.12
N LEU A 109 5.18 8.13 -8.84
CA LEU A 109 4.90 9.28 -8.01
C LEU A 109 5.92 10.39 -8.31
N PRO A 110 5.55 11.66 -8.07
CA PRO A 110 6.53 12.73 -7.99
C PRO A 110 7.61 12.39 -6.94
N SER A 111 8.82 12.90 -7.14
CA SER A 111 9.86 12.82 -6.11
C SER A 111 9.45 13.60 -4.86
N GLU A 112 10.00 13.23 -3.70
CA GLU A 112 9.67 13.93 -2.43
C GLU A 112 10.00 15.42 -2.48
N SER A 113 11.05 15.82 -3.19
CA SER A 113 11.44 17.23 -3.37
C SER A 113 10.50 17.99 -4.30
N GLU A 114 9.83 17.31 -5.22
CA GLU A 114 8.83 17.90 -6.12
C GLU A 114 7.45 18.00 -5.46
N LYS A 115 6.97 16.89 -4.90
CA LYS A 115 5.72 16.82 -4.14
C LYS A 115 5.93 15.83 -3.00
N ASN A 116 5.85 16.34 -1.77
CA ASN A 116 5.87 15.54 -0.53
C ASN A 116 4.61 14.66 -0.43
N THR A 117 4.52 13.67 -1.31
CA THR A 117 3.33 12.87 -1.57
C THR A 117 3.24 11.78 -0.51
N ALA A 118 2.26 11.90 0.37
CA ALA A 118 1.95 10.92 1.38
C ALA A 118 0.76 10.05 0.92
N LEU A 119 0.82 8.77 1.27
CA LEU A 119 -0.20 7.79 0.93
C LEU A 119 -0.80 7.18 2.20
N TYR A 120 -2.12 6.98 2.20
CA TYR A 120 -2.92 6.53 3.35
C TYR A 120 -3.91 5.46 2.89
N GLY A 121 -4.45 4.70 3.84
CA GLY A 121 -5.54 3.75 3.60
C GLY A 121 -5.08 2.31 3.52
N PHE A 122 -5.60 1.56 2.56
CA PHE A 122 -5.49 0.11 2.40
C PHE A 122 -6.11 -0.76 3.52
N GLY A 123 -6.73 -0.12 4.52
CA GLY A 123 -7.43 -0.80 5.60
C GLY A 123 -6.82 -0.53 6.99
N GLU A 124 -6.90 -1.53 7.85
CA GLU A 124 -6.43 -1.52 9.24
C GLU A 124 -5.22 -2.43 9.40
N TYR A 125 -4.10 -1.89 9.89
CA TYR A 125 -2.87 -2.65 10.14
C TYR A 125 -2.22 -2.25 11.47
N GLN A 126 -1.51 -3.20 12.07
CA GLN A 126 -0.87 -3.09 13.39
C GLN A 126 0.54 -2.48 13.36
N ASN A 127 0.80 -1.59 12.40
CA ASN A 127 2.16 -1.21 12.04
C ASN A 127 2.60 0.16 12.58
N GLY A 128 1.69 0.92 13.22
CA GLY A 128 1.98 2.26 13.76
C GLY A 128 2.32 3.33 12.70
N LEU A 129 2.27 3.00 11.41
CA LEU A 129 2.54 3.94 10.31
C LEU A 129 1.27 4.70 9.92
N SER A 130 1.40 6.01 9.70
CA SER A 130 0.32 6.82 9.10
C SER A 130 0.55 7.12 7.62
N ASN A 131 1.81 7.34 7.21
CA ASN A 131 2.16 7.54 5.80
C ASN A 131 2.79 6.25 5.25
N TYR A 132 2.12 5.59 4.31
CA TYR A 132 2.54 4.36 3.67
C TYR A 132 3.32 4.56 2.36
N ARG A 133 3.76 5.80 2.05
CA ARG A 133 4.71 6.01 0.96
C ARG A 133 5.92 5.09 1.13
N ASP A 134 6.25 4.34 0.08
CA ASP A 134 7.35 3.36 0.03
C ASP A 134 7.28 2.22 1.06
N ALA A 135 6.20 2.11 1.84
CA ALA A 135 5.98 0.97 2.73
C ALA A 135 5.35 -0.17 1.95
N THR A 136 5.69 -1.40 2.33
CA THR A 136 5.07 -2.64 1.83
C THR A 136 3.83 -2.96 2.65
N ILE A 137 2.73 -3.29 1.99
CA ILE A 137 1.53 -3.82 2.64
C ILE A 137 1.10 -5.07 1.88
N ARG A 138 0.97 -6.19 2.59
CA ARG A 138 0.27 -7.37 2.09
C ARG A 138 -1.20 -7.26 2.48
N CYS A 139 -2.04 -6.89 1.52
CA CYS A 139 -3.48 -6.87 1.67
C CYS A 139 -4.02 -8.31 1.71
N LEU A 140 -4.27 -8.78 2.92
CA LEU A 140 -4.95 -10.03 3.25
C LEU A 140 -5.80 -9.80 4.50
N GLN A 141 -6.77 -10.67 4.73
CA GLN A 141 -7.60 -10.60 5.94
C GLN A 141 -6.92 -11.40 7.06
N TRP A 142 -6.75 -10.77 8.22
CA TRP A 142 -6.11 -11.37 9.39
C TRP A 142 -6.83 -10.93 10.66
N ASN A 143 -6.78 -11.72 11.73
CA ASN A 143 -7.23 -11.20 13.02
C ASN A 143 -6.35 -9.98 13.40
N THR A 144 -6.96 -8.85 13.74
CA THR A 144 -6.34 -7.52 13.94
C THR A 144 -5.88 -6.78 12.68
N GLN A 145 -6.09 -7.33 11.47
CA GLN A 145 -5.82 -6.60 10.22
C GLN A 145 -6.96 -6.80 9.22
N ALA A 146 -7.54 -5.70 8.78
CA ALA A 146 -8.63 -5.73 7.81
C ALA A 146 -8.19 -4.99 6.55
N CYS A 147 -7.97 -5.70 5.45
CA CYS A 147 -7.64 -5.03 4.20
C CYS A 147 -8.89 -4.41 3.56
N ILE A 148 -8.79 -3.15 3.19
CA ILE A 148 -9.73 -2.43 2.31
C ILE A 148 -8.89 -1.82 1.19
N PRO A 149 -8.89 -2.35 -0.05
CA PRO A 149 -7.93 -1.99 -1.09
C PRO A 149 -8.21 -0.61 -1.75
N PHE A 150 -8.35 0.42 -0.92
CA PHE A 150 -8.50 1.81 -1.29
C PHE A 150 -7.38 2.64 -0.67
N LEU A 151 -6.59 3.29 -1.51
CA LEU A 151 -5.57 4.23 -1.07
C LEU A 151 -5.96 5.67 -1.39
N VAL A 152 -5.45 6.59 -0.58
CA VAL A 152 -5.67 8.02 -0.70
C VAL A 152 -4.33 8.74 -0.67
N SER A 153 -4.17 9.71 -1.56
CA SER A 153 -3.01 10.60 -1.61
C SER A 153 -3.35 11.98 -1.05
N ASN A 154 -2.38 12.61 -0.36
CA ASN A 154 -2.48 14.03 -0.01
C ASN A 154 -2.45 14.97 -1.24
N GLN A 155 -2.25 14.42 -2.45
CA GLN A 155 -2.40 15.12 -3.73
C GLN A 155 -3.82 15.05 -4.31
N TYR A 156 -4.81 14.71 -3.47
CA TYR A 156 -6.26 14.77 -3.77
C TYR A 156 -6.77 13.78 -4.81
N TRP A 157 -6.09 12.65 -4.92
CA TRP A 157 -6.54 11.49 -5.68
C TRP A 157 -6.52 10.23 -4.83
N GLY A 158 -7.23 9.19 -5.27
CA GLY A 158 -7.22 7.86 -4.67
C GLY A 158 -7.35 6.77 -5.73
N ILE A 159 -7.01 5.55 -5.35
CA ILE A 159 -7.15 4.35 -6.18
C ILE A 159 -7.96 3.33 -5.38
N LEU A 160 -9.11 2.92 -5.91
CA LEU A 160 -9.79 1.70 -5.49
C LEU A 160 -9.31 0.57 -6.38
N TRP A 161 -8.62 -0.39 -5.79
CA TRP A 161 -8.11 -1.57 -6.48
C TRP A 161 -9.15 -2.70 -6.35
N ASP A 162 -9.81 -3.03 -7.47
CA ASP A 162 -10.93 -3.97 -7.50
C ASP A 162 -10.42 -5.40 -7.73
N SER A 163 -9.90 -5.99 -6.65
CA SER A 163 -9.41 -7.36 -6.62
C SER A 163 -9.74 -8.01 -5.28
N TYR A 164 -10.00 -9.33 -5.32
CA TYR A 164 -10.40 -10.13 -4.15
C TYR A 164 -9.34 -11.15 -3.73
N THR A 165 -8.22 -11.19 -4.44
CA THR A 165 -7.10 -12.07 -4.14
C THR A 165 -6.07 -11.34 -3.28
N ILE A 166 -5.09 -12.09 -2.78
CA ILE A 166 -3.98 -11.50 -2.03
C ILE A 166 -3.33 -10.45 -2.93
N THR A 167 -3.24 -9.24 -2.39
CA THR A 167 -2.76 -8.06 -3.08
C THR A 167 -1.55 -7.49 -2.36
N MET A 168 -0.48 -7.16 -3.09
CA MET A 168 0.65 -6.44 -2.53
C MET A 168 0.56 -4.98 -2.94
N TRP A 169 0.58 -4.06 -1.98
CA TRP A 169 1.01 -2.69 -2.22
C TRP A 169 2.51 -2.66 -1.94
N ASN A 170 3.29 -2.27 -2.95
CA ASN A 170 4.73 -2.07 -2.90
C ASN A 170 5.44 -3.36 -2.49
N GLU A 171 5.73 -4.21 -3.46
CA GLU A 171 6.54 -5.41 -3.21
C GLU A 171 7.93 -5.03 -2.65
N PRO A 172 8.48 -5.82 -1.73
CA PRO A 172 9.84 -5.60 -1.25
C PRO A 172 10.85 -5.81 -2.38
N ASP A 173 12.00 -5.13 -2.30
CA ASP A 173 13.06 -5.25 -3.30
C ASP A 173 13.97 -6.45 -3.01
N GLU A 174 14.20 -6.74 -1.73
CA GLU A 174 15.18 -7.74 -1.29
C GLU A 174 14.72 -8.44 -0.01
N GLU A 175 14.90 -9.76 0.04
CA GLU A 175 14.83 -10.56 1.28
C GLU A 175 16.19 -10.49 1.98
N ILE A 176 16.20 -10.09 3.24
CA ILE A 176 17.38 -10.07 4.10
C ILE A 176 17.44 -11.39 4.85
N GLU A 177 18.57 -12.09 4.69
CA GLU A 177 18.80 -13.36 5.36
C GLU A 177 18.72 -13.21 6.89
N LEU A 178 17.85 -14.02 7.50
CA LEU A 178 17.76 -14.17 8.95
C LEU A 178 18.66 -15.31 9.41
N VAL A 179 19.65 -14.99 10.23
CA VAL A 179 20.54 -15.97 10.85
C VAL A 179 20.03 -16.30 12.26
N PRO A 180 19.61 -17.55 12.54
CA PRO A 180 19.11 -17.94 13.85
C PRO A 180 20.17 -17.78 14.95
N MET A 181 19.77 -17.25 16.10
CA MET A 181 20.61 -17.17 17.28
C MET A 181 20.31 -18.34 18.22
N HIS A 182 21.30 -19.19 18.49
CA HIS A 182 21.19 -20.27 19.48
C HIS A 182 21.29 -19.78 20.93
N LEU A 183 20.56 -18.71 21.27
CA LEU A 183 20.67 -18.08 22.58
C LEU A 183 19.72 -18.66 23.63
N PHE A 184 18.62 -19.33 23.23
CA PHE A 184 17.63 -19.84 24.17
C PHE A 184 16.97 -21.14 23.67
N ASN A 185 17.36 -22.28 24.27
CA ASN A 185 16.59 -23.52 24.17
C ASN A 185 15.54 -23.54 25.29
N GLY A 186 14.37 -22.93 25.04
CA GLY A 186 13.18 -23.03 25.88
C GLY A 186 12.24 -21.82 25.79
N GLY A 187 10.92 -22.06 25.71
CA GLY A 187 9.90 -21.04 26.03
C GLY A 187 9.25 -20.26 24.88
N GLY A 188 9.35 -20.71 23.61
CA GLY A 188 8.61 -20.11 22.49
C GLY A 188 9.21 -18.81 21.93
N TRP A 189 10.53 -18.62 22.10
CA TRP A 189 11.27 -17.51 21.52
C TRP A 189 11.98 -17.93 20.22
N LEU A 190 11.90 -17.07 19.20
CA LEU A 190 12.68 -17.11 17.99
C LEU A 190 13.54 -15.85 17.94
N ASN A 191 14.85 -16.05 17.82
CA ASN A 191 15.81 -14.96 17.83
C ASN A 191 16.66 -15.02 16.58
N TYR A 192 16.81 -13.89 15.91
CA TYR A 192 17.56 -13.78 14.67
C TYR A 192 18.46 -12.56 14.66
N THR A 193 19.54 -12.66 13.90
CA THR A 193 20.28 -11.50 13.41
C THR A 193 20.11 -11.36 11.92
N ALA A 194 20.14 -10.12 11.43
CA ALA A 194 20.16 -9.80 10.01
C ALA A 194 21.15 -8.67 9.77
N THR A 195 21.70 -8.57 8.57
CA THR A 195 22.60 -7.46 8.20
C THR A 195 22.14 -6.86 6.88
N PHE A 196 22.06 -5.54 6.83
CA PHE A 196 21.77 -4.80 5.62
C PHE A 196 22.76 -3.67 5.44
N THR A 197 23.39 -3.57 4.27
CA THR A 197 24.25 -2.44 3.90
C THR A 197 23.54 -1.60 2.87
N ALA A 198 23.33 -0.31 3.19
CA ALA A 198 22.66 0.62 2.31
C ALA A 198 23.48 0.79 1.02
N PRO A 199 22.90 0.54 -0.17
CA PRO A 199 23.64 0.64 -1.42
C PRO A 199 24.03 2.08 -1.73
N THR A 200 25.10 2.25 -2.51
CA THR A 200 25.41 3.54 -3.14
C THR A 200 24.34 3.85 -4.17
N ILE A 201 23.46 4.81 -3.86
CA ILE A 201 22.41 5.22 -4.79
C ILE A 201 23.05 6.13 -5.87
N ASN A 202 23.48 5.52 -6.97
CA ASN A 202 23.82 6.24 -8.21
C ASN A 202 22.51 6.69 -8.87
N ASN A 203 21.93 7.77 -8.39
CA ASN A 203 20.68 8.29 -8.91
C ASN A 203 20.88 8.91 -10.31
N ASN A 204 20.64 8.12 -11.37
CA ASN A 204 20.48 8.68 -12.72
C ASN A 204 19.15 9.41 -12.92
N ASN A 205 18.20 9.30 -11.98
CA ASN A 205 16.83 9.82 -12.08
C ASN A 205 16.37 10.70 -10.89
N ASN A 206 17.22 10.93 -9.89
CA ASN A 206 16.93 11.83 -8.76
C ASN A 206 18.11 12.79 -8.63
N ASN A 207 17.98 14.01 -9.14
CA ASN A 207 19.03 15.03 -9.16
C ASN A 207 19.38 15.62 -7.77
N ASP A 208 19.00 14.95 -6.68
CA ASP A 208 19.29 15.42 -5.34
C ASP A 208 20.57 14.76 -4.80
N THR A 209 21.71 15.25 -5.27
CA THR A 209 23.05 14.90 -4.75
C THR A 209 23.32 15.50 -3.36
N SER A 210 22.36 16.22 -2.77
CA SER A 210 22.48 16.82 -1.44
C SER A 210 21.94 15.93 -0.31
N LYS A 211 21.17 14.89 -0.63
CA LYS A 211 20.69 13.91 0.35
C LYS A 211 21.79 12.93 0.74
N ASN A 212 22.35 13.15 1.92
CA ASN A 212 23.32 12.25 2.54
C ASN A 212 22.68 11.01 3.18
N SER A 213 21.35 10.90 3.24
CA SER A 213 20.65 9.79 3.88
C SER A 213 19.27 9.55 3.26
N TYR A 214 18.84 8.29 3.27
CA TYR A 214 17.58 7.83 2.69
C TYR A 214 16.82 6.93 3.65
N THR A 215 15.49 6.96 3.56
CA THR A 215 14.60 6.11 4.37
C THR A 215 14.38 4.77 3.69
N TYR A 216 14.82 3.70 4.32
CA TYR A 216 14.55 2.33 3.93
C TYR A 216 13.39 1.78 4.75
N ASN A 217 12.50 1.03 4.10
CA ASN A 217 11.35 0.41 4.74
C ASN A 217 11.67 -1.06 4.96
N PHE A 218 11.53 -1.54 6.19
CA PHE A 218 11.74 -2.93 6.54
C PHE A 218 10.40 -3.59 6.82
N TRP A 219 10.18 -4.76 6.23
CA TRP A 219 8.94 -5.50 6.34
C TRP A 219 9.24 -6.89 6.88
N LEU A 220 8.61 -7.24 7.99
CA LEU A 220 8.71 -8.54 8.61
C LEU A 220 7.41 -9.29 8.35
N GLU A 221 7.48 -10.33 7.52
CA GLU A 221 6.41 -11.29 7.31
C GLU A 221 6.37 -12.28 8.46
N LEU A 222 5.20 -12.43 9.08
CA LEU A 222 4.99 -13.28 10.26
C LEU A 222 3.92 -14.35 9.98
N LEU A 223 3.75 -14.73 8.72
CA LEU A 223 2.74 -15.69 8.29
C LEU A 223 3.20 -17.12 8.57
N GLY A 224 2.32 -17.90 9.21
CA GLY A 224 2.51 -19.32 9.54
C GLY A 224 1.17 -20.00 9.82
N PRO A 225 1.10 -21.34 9.86
CA PRO A 225 -0.13 -22.04 10.24
C PRO A 225 -0.41 -21.83 11.73
N TYR A 226 -1.63 -21.41 12.09
CA TYR A 226 -2.03 -21.23 13.49
C TYR A 226 -2.79 -22.45 13.99
N ASP A 227 -2.26 -23.07 15.04
CA ASP A 227 -3.09 -23.50 16.16
C ASP A 227 -3.17 -22.34 17.16
N TRP A 228 -4.14 -22.36 18.09
CA TRP A 228 -4.51 -21.21 18.92
C TRP A 228 -3.84 -21.27 20.31
N PRO A 229 -2.87 -20.40 20.68
CA PRO A 229 -2.42 -20.30 22.05
C PRO A 229 -2.60 -18.86 22.57
N TYR A 230 -3.42 -18.75 23.60
CA TYR A 230 -3.48 -17.57 24.45
C TYR A 230 -2.09 -17.25 25.03
N GLY A 231 -1.58 -16.03 24.85
CA GLY A 231 -0.30 -15.61 25.41
C GLY A 231 0.05 -14.13 25.14
N SER A 232 0.98 -13.58 25.93
CA SER A 232 1.54 -12.25 25.75
C SER A 232 2.57 -12.25 24.60
N ASP A 233 2.10 -12.04 23.37
CA ASP A 233 2.99 -11.98 22.20
C ASP A 233 3.94 -10.78 22.35
N THR A 234 5.16 -10.97 21.86
CA THR A 234 6.20 -9.94 21.95
C THR A 234 7.07 -9.99 20.70
N LEU A 235 7.26 -8.84 20.05
CA LEU A 235 8.18 -8.68 18.94
C LEU A 235 8.99 -7.41 19.15
N PHE A 236 10.30 -7.55 19.14
CA PHE A 236 11.24 -6.43 19.14
C PHE A 236 12.22 -6.59 17.99
N VAL A 237 12.37 -5.54 17.19
CA VAL A 237 13.42 -5.44 16.18
C VAL A 237 14.27 -4.21 16.49
N ASN A 238 15.52 -4.45 16.86
CA ASN A 238 16.51 -3.41 17.10
C ASN A 238 17.54 -3.40 15.98
N ALA A 239 17.99 -2.21 15.60
CA ALA A 239 19.08 -2.03 14.65
C ALA A 239 20.24 -1.27 15.29
N THR A 240 21.43 -1.84 15.21
CA THR A 240 22.70 -1.17 15.49
C THR A 240 23.30 -0.71 14.17
N ILE A 241 23.49 0.59 14.01
CA ILE A 241 24.02 1.20 12.79
C ILE A 241 25.52 1.41 12.96
N VAL A 242 26.30 0.94 12.00
CA VAL A 242 27.76 1.10 11.94
C VAL A 242 28.18 1.88 10.69
N ASP A 243 29.26 2.63 10.80
CA ASP A 243 29.87 3.33 9.67
C ASP A 243 30.70 2.40 8.77
N SER A 244 31.36 2.97 7.76
CA SER A 244 32.21 2.20 6.82
C SER A 244 33.45 1.57 7.48
N ASN A 245 33.84 2.01 8.68
CA ASN A 245 34.95 1.45 9.45
C ASN A 245 34.47 0.38 10.45
N GLY A 246 33.15 0.13 10.52
CA GLY A 246 32.54 -0.79 11.47
C GLY A 246 32.34 -0.19 12.87
N GLU A 247 32.52 1.12 13.04
CA GLU A 247 32.27 1.79 14.32
C GLU A 247 30.77 2.05 14.50
N GLN A 248 30.22 1.71 15.66
CA GLN A 248 28.82 1.96 15.98
C GLN A 248 28.55 3.46 16.07
N VAL A 249 27.62 3.95 15.25
CA VAL A 249 27.21 5.36 15.22
C VAL A 249 25.84 5.59 15.85
N ALA A 250 24.96 4.58 15.88
CA ALA A 250 23.63 4.69 16.45
C ALA A 250 23.01 3.33 16.80
N GLN A 251 21.98 3.36 17.64
CA GLN A 251 21.06 2.24 17.86
C GLN A 251 19.63 2.76 17.76
N ARG A 252 18.73 1.98 17.14
CA ARG A 252 17.32 2.34 16.93
C ARG A 252 16.42 1.14 17.17
N VAL A 253 15.30 1.39 17.83
CA VAL A 253 14.18 0.44 17.87
C VAL A 253 13.41 0.64 16.57
N VAL A 254 13.27 -0.42 15.79
CA VAL A 254 12.64 -0.43 14.46
C VAL A 254 11.19 -0.89 14.56
N ILE A 255 10.94 -1.92 15.37
CA ILE A 255 9.61 -2.45 15.69
C ILE A 255 9.58 -2.73 17.19
N ASP A 256 8.52 -2.27 17.85
CA ASP A 256 8.24 -2.51 19.28
C ASP A 256 6.77 -2.93 19.44
N TRP A 257 6.57 -4.22 19.72
CA TRP A 257 5.27 -4.82 20.02
C TRP A 257 5.42 -5.61 21.32
N ASN A 258 5.16 -4.95 22.45
CA ASN A 258 5.45 -5.52 23.76
C ASN A 258 4.18 -5.90 24.53
N ASN A 259 4.09 -7.16 24.96
CA ASN A 259 3.03 -7.69 25.83
C ASN A 259 1.61 -7.37 25.31
N GLN A 260 1.42 -7.51 24.00
CA GLN A 260 0.13 -7.34 23.35
C GLN A 260 -0.40 -8.71 22.89
N ASN A 261 -1.71 -8.84 22.77
CA ASN A 261 -2.33 -10.05 22.21
C ASN A 261 -2.49 -9.90 20.70
N ASN A 262 -2.46 -11.03 19.98
CA ASN A 262 -2.78 -11.14 18.55
C ASN A 262 -1.83 -10.30 17.67
N LEU A 263 -0.55 -10.65 17.68
CA LEU A 263 0.44 -10.09 16.75
C LEU A 263 -0.09 -10.15 15.31
N GLY A 264 -0.07 -9.02 14.61
CA GLY A 264 -0.48 -8.96 13.21
C GLY A 264 0.43 -9.82 12.31
N GLY A 265 -0.10 -10.37 11.23
CA GLY A 265 0.64 -11.26 10.31
C GLY A 265 1.79 -10.60 9.54
N GLN A 266 1.98 -9.29 9.72
CA GLN A 266 3.06 -8.51 9.13
C GLN A 266 3.35 -7.29 10.00
N MET A 267 4.62 -6.89 10.06
CA MET A 267 5.09 -5.74 10.84
C MET A 267 6.03 -4.89 9.99
N LEU A 268 5.99 -3.57 10.18
CA LEU A 268 6.79 -2.62 9.41
C LEU A 268 7.66 -1.77 10.32
N GLY A 269 8.84 -1.42 9.84
CA GLY A 269 9.68 -0.39 10.46
C GLY A 269 10.44 0.41 9.41
N ARG A 270 11.02 1.54 9.83
CA ARG A 270 11.79 2.43 8.95
C ARG A 270 13.12 2.77 9.58
N LEU A 271 14.16 2.84 8.76
CA LEU A 271 15.45 3.36 9.17
C LEU A 271 15.99 4.34 8.13
N GLN A 272 16.58 5.42 8.61
CA GLN A 272 17.35 6.32 7.78
C GLN A 272 18.81 5.86 7.78
N LEU A 273 19.37 5.63 6.59
CA LEU A 273 20.76 5.19 6.42
C LEU A 273 21.46 6.06 5.39
N GLN A 274 22.76 6.31 5.57
CA GLN A 274 23.62 6.92 4.56
C GLN A 274 24.15 5.85 3.60
N PRO A 275 24.58 6.22 2.38
CA PRO A 275 25.24 5.28 1.47
C PRO A 275 26.40 4.54 2.15
N ASN A 276 26.48 3.22 1.95
CA ASN A 276 27.47 2.30 2.53
C ASN A 276 27.42 2.15 4.07
N GLN A 277 26.44 2.72 4.76
CA GLN A 277 26.22 2.38 6.17
C GLN A 277 25.59 0.99 6.30
N THR A 278 25.97 0.27 7.35
CA THR A 278 25.43 -1.05 7.65
C THR A 278 24.55 -0.99 8.89
N ALA A 279 23.37 -1.59 8.80
CA ALA A 279 22.48 -1.84 9.92
C ALA A 279 22.53 -3.33 10.28
N MET A 280 22.94 -3.63 11.50
CA MET A 280 22.87 -4.97 12.09
C MET A 280 21.61 -5.07 12.93
N PHE A 281 20.72 -5.98 12.55
CA PHE A 281 19.45 -6.20 13.22
C PHE A 281 19.56 -7.32 14.26
N THR A 282 18.84 -7.16 15.36
CA THR A 282 18.51 -8.22 16.30
C THR A 282 17.00 -8.28 16.46
N LEU A 283 16.42 -9.43 16.15
CA LEU A 283 15.00 -9.70 16.20
C LEU A 283 14.75 -10.66 17.35
N PHE A 284 13.87 -10.27 18.28
CA PHE A 284 13.35 -11.12 19.34
C PHE A 284 11.86 -11.30 19.13
N ILE A 285 11.44 -12.52 18.84
CA ILE A 285 10.04 -12.85 18.59
C ILE A 285 9.61 -13.89 19.61
N ARG A 286 8.59 -13.59 20.39
CA ARG A 286 7.89 -14.55 21.23
C ARG A 286 6.49 -14.73 20.67
N CYS A 287 6.34 -15.79 19.89
CA CYS A 287 5.06 -16.24 19.37
C CYS A 287 5.19 -17.74 19.15
N ALA A 288 4.28 -18.54 19.70
CA ALA A 288 4.40 -20.00 19.63
C ALA A 288 4.22 -20.56 18.22
N ASP A 289 3.56 -19.80 17.31
CA ASP A 289 3.05 -20.29 16.03
C ASP A 289 3.71 -19.65 14.80
N VAL A 290 4.62 -18.69 14.97
CA VAL A 290 5.40 -18.18 13.84
C VAL A 290 6.45 -19.23 13.50
N ILE A 291 6.24 -20.02 12.46
CA ILE A 291 7.13 -21.14 12.13
C ILE A 291 8.37 -20.69 11.35
N SER A 292 8.26 -19.60 10.57
CA SER A 292 9.35 -19.11 9.72
C SER A 292 9.13 -17.64 9.32
N PRO A 293 9.58 -16.66 10.12
CA PRO A 293 9.48 -15.26 9.72
C PRO A 293 10.38 -14.99 8.52
N LYS A 294 9.99 -14.03 7.69
CA LYS A 294 10.84 -13.52 6.61
C LYS A 294 11.03 -12.02 6.77
N PHE A 295 12.23 -11.55 6.53
CA PHE A 295 12.57 -10.14 6.70
C PHE A 295 13.02 -9.55 5.39
N PHE A 296 12.46 -8.39 5.04
CA PHE A 296 12.64 -7.77 3.75
C PHE A 296 12.93 -6.30 3.88
N VAL A 297 13.48 -5.73 2.82
CA VAL A 297 13.66 -4.29 2.67
C VAL A 297 13.05 -3.81 1.35
N ARG A 298 12.42 -2.65 1.41
CA ARG A 298 12.06 -1.82 0.25
C ARG A 298 12.92 -0.56 0.26
N TYR A 299 13.55 -0.32 -0.87
CA TYR A 299 14.43 0.81 -1.12
C TYR A 299 13.63 2.09 -1.31
N PRO A 300 14.27 3.26 -1.07
CA PRO A 300 13.67 4.54 -1.39
C PRO A 300 13.29 4.59 -2.87
N SER A 301 12.03 4.87 -3.16
CA SER A 301 11.50 4.80 -4.52
C SER A 301 10.57 5.97 -4.81
N VAL A 302 10.37 6.21 -6.11
CA VAL A 302 9.25 7.02 -6.60
C VAL A 302 8.16 6.13 -7.19
N SER A 303 8.33 4.81 -7.13
CA SER A 303 7.36 3.86 -7.67
C SER A 303 6.29 3.53 -6.64
N LEU A 304 5.03 3.56 -7.09
CA LEU A 304 3.90 2.94 -6.41
C LEU A 304 3.52 1.70 -7.20
N ASP A 305 3.53 0.54 -6.56
CA ASP A 305 3.20 -0.73 -7.18
C ASP A 305 2.02 -1.37 -6.46
N ILE A 306 1.04 -1.87 -7.21
CA ILE A 306 0.00 -2.75 -6.67
C ILE A 306 -0.07 -4.00 -7.54
N SER A 307 -0.01 -5.17 -6.91
CA SER A 307 -0.15 -6.46 -7.58
C SER A 307 -1.22 -7.32 -6.94
N SER A 308 -1.85 -8.18 -7.74
CA SER A 308 -2.80 -9.18 -7.27
C SER A 308 -2.47 -10.54 -7.84
N THR A 309 -2.58 -11.55 -6.98
CA THR A 309 -2.41 -12.96 -7.34
C THR A 309 -3.66 -13.51 -8.04
N TYR A 310 -3.54 -14.57 -8.85
CA TYR A 310 -4.67 -15.34 -9.41
C TYR A 310 -5.85 -14.54 -10.02
N THR A 311 -5.56 -13.53 -10.84
CA THR A 311 -6.58 -12.72 -11.55
C THR A 311 -6.37 -12.78 -13.08
N ASP A 312 -7.43 -12.49 -13.85
CA ASP A 312 -7.39 -12.45 -15.32
C ASP A 312 -7.18 -11.02 -15.88
N TYR A 313 -7.21 -10.01 -15.01
CA TYR A 313 -7.11 -8.60 -15.38
C TYR A 313 -6.68 -7.70 -14.20
N ILE A 314 -6.31 -6.46 -14.54
CA ILE A 314 -6.23 -5.32 -13.62
C ILE A 314 -7.53 -4.54 -13.76
N ASP A 315 -8.17 -4.20 -12.65
CA ASP A 315 -9.31 -3.30 -12.62
C ASP A 315 -9.19 -2.36 -11.42
N TYR A 316 -9.15 -1.06 -11.69
CA TYR A 316 -9.07 -0.06 -10.64
C TYR A 316 -9.86 1.20 -11.00
N TYR A 317 -10.24 1.95 -9.97
CA TYR A 317 -10.94 3.21 -10.12
C TYR A 317 -10.04 4.34 -9.61
N PHE A 318 -9.67 5.24 -10.52
CA PHE A 318 -9.01 6.49 -10.19
C PHE A 318 -10.07 7.51 -9.75
N VAL A 319 -9.90 8.01 -8.53
CA VAL A 319 -10.77 9.01 -7.91
C VAL A 319 -9.98 10.32 -7.83
N TYR A 320 -10.51 11.42 -8.36
CA TYR A 320 -9.83 12.73 -8.29
C TYR A 320 -10.77 13.84 -7.83
N SER A 321 -10.32 14.60 -6.83
CA SER A 321 -10.97 15.84 -6.41
C SER A 321 -10.19 17.04 -6.95
N PRO A 322 -10.60 17.69 -8.06
CA PRO A 322 -9.96 18.88 -8.61
C PRO A 322 -9.99 20.08 -7.63
N PRO A 323 -9.17 21.12 -7.88
CA PRO A 323 -9.24 22.37 -7.12
C PRO A 323 -10.65 22.96 -7.12
N LEU A 324 -11.03 23.58 -6.01
CA LEU A 324 -12.32 24.26 -5.91
C LEU A 324 -12.27 25.55 -6.75
N THR A 325 -13.16 25.69 -7.72
CA THR A 325 -13.16 26.79 -8.70
C THR A 325 -13.97 28.02 -8.29
N SER A 326 -14.56 28.04 -7.07
CA SER A 326 -15.38 29.17 -6.63
C SER A 326 -14.58 30.19 -5.80
N PRO A 327 -14.55 31.49 -6.20
CA PRO A 327 -13.92 32.55 -5.40
C PRO A 327 -14.60 32.78 -4.04
N ASN A 328 -15.81 32.25 -3.82
CA ASN A 328 -16.57 32.39 -2.58
C ASN A 328 -16.54 31.13 -1.69
N GLN A 329 -15.83 30.07 -2.10
CA GLN A 329 -15.47 29.01 -1.17
C GLN A 329 -14.17 29.41 -0.51
N THR A 330 -14.25 30.16 0.59
CA THR A 330 -13.14 30.25 1.54
C THR A 330 -12.81 28.84 1.96
N GLN A 331 -11.72 28.29 1.43
CA GLN A 331 -11.11 27.09 1.96
C GLN A 331 -10.87 27.39 3.44
N SER A 332 -11.56 26.69 4.32
CA SER A 332 -11.25 26.80 5.74
C SER A 332 -9.77 26.50 5.89
N GLN A 333 -9.01 27.41 6.50
CA GLN A 333 -7.61 27.15 6.84
C GLN A 333 -7.43 25.88 7.70
N TRP A 334 -8.52 25.37 8.28
CA TRP A 334 -8.58 24.19 9.13
C TRP A 334 -9.17 22.93 8.46
N PHE A 335 -9.91 23.08 7.35
CA PHE A 335 -10.59 21.95 6.70
C PHE A 335 -10.27 21.88 5.21
N ASN A 336 -9.38 20.96 4.84
CA ASN A 336 -9.12 20.61 3.46
C ASN A 336 -10.12 19.55 2.99
N THR A 337 -11.27 20.00 2.50
CA THR A 337 -12.37 19.12 2.07
C THR A 337 -12.06 18.29 0.82
N ARG A 338 -10.91 18.49 0.17
CA ARG A 338 -10.56 17.75 -1.06
C ARG A 338 -10.20 16.29 -0.79
N MET A 339 -9.57 15.98 0.35
CA MET A 339 -9.38 14.58 0.74
C MET A 339 -10.71 13.92 1.12
N ASP A 340 -11.61 14.67 1.78
CA ASP A 340 -12.97 14.19 2.04
C ASP A 340 -13.74 13.89 0.75
N ASN A 341 -13.54 14.68 -0.31
CA ASN A 341 -14.12 14.39 -1.63
C ASN A 341 -13.56 13.08 -2.23
N VAL A 342 -12.28 12.76 -2.02
CA VAL A 342 -11.73 11.45 -2.43
C VAL A 342 -12.43 10.32 -1.68
N ILE A 343 -12.68 10.47 -0.38
CA ILE A 343 -13.50 9.54 0.40
C ILE A 343 -14.95 9.50 -0.12
N GLN A 344 -15.53 10.64 -0.48
CA GLN A 344 -16.85 10.69 -1.10
C GLN A 344 -16.88 9.86 -2.39
N GLY A 345 -15.82 9.89 -3.19
CA GLY A 345 -15.70 9.04 -4.38
C GLY A 345 -15.66 7.56 -4.07
N PHE A 346 -14.91 7.15 -3.05
CA PHE A 346 -14.97 5.78 -2.54
C PHE A 346 -16.39 5.39 -2.11
N ARG A 347 -17.12 6.27 -1.40
CA ARG A 347 -18.51 6.01 -0.99
C ARG A 347 -19.50 6.01 -2.14
N LEU A 348 -19.27 6.78 -3.20
CA LEU A 348 -20.07 6.70 -4.41
C LEU A 348 -19.88 5.34 -5.07
N LEU A 349 -18.63 4.88 -5.24
CA LEU A 349 -18.29 3.59 -5.82
C LEU A 349 -18.85 2.42 -4.99
N THR A 350 -18.66 2.45 -3.67
CA THR A 350 -18.84 1.28 -2.79
C THR A 350 -20.11 1.31 -1.94
N GLY A 351 -20.88 2.40 -2.00
CA GLY A 351 -22.08 2.59 -1.22
C GLY A 351 -21.92 3.59 -0.07
N THR A 352 -23.03 4.23 0.28
CA THR A 352 -23.08 5.20 1.37
C THR A 352 -22.85 4.52 2.72
N ALA A 353 -22.14 5.17 3.65
CA ALA A 353 -22.11 4.72 5.03
C ALA A 353 -23.43 5.11 5.71
N PRO A 354 -24.32 4.16 6.06
CA PRO A 354 -25.56 4.49 6.75
C PRO A 354 -25.24 4.99 8.16
N MET A 355 -26.13 5.82 8.71
CA MET A 355 -26.04 6.21 10.12
C MET A 355 -26.25 4.98 11.00
N TYR A 356 -25.37 4.77 11.97
CA TYR A 356 -25.68 3.82 13.04
C TYR A 356 -26.83 4.36 13.88
N PRO A 357 -27.62 3.48 14.53
CA PRO A 357 -28.54 3.89 15.58
C PRO A 357 -27.82 4.73 16.64
N ILE A 358 -28.49 5.73 17.23
CA ILE A 358 -27.84 6.69 18.13
C ILE A 358 -27.12 6.03 19.32
N TRP A 359 -27.65 4.91 19.83
CA TRP A 359 -27.05 4.17 20.95
C TRP A 359 -25.68 3.57 20.60
N ALA A 360 -25.36 3.36 19.31
CA ALA A 360 -24.09 2.79 18.91
C ALA A 360 -22.89 3.72 19.14
N TYR A 361 -23.14 5.03 19.24
CA TYR A 361 -22.14 6.04 19.57
C TYR A 361 -21.95 6.22 21.10
N GLY A 362 -22.73 5.49 21.91
CA GLY A 362 -22.62 5.48 23.37
C GLY A 362 -21.49 4.58 23.87
N PHE A 363 -21.44 4.41 25.20
CA PHE A 363 -20.51 3.48 25.83
C PHE A 363 -21.00 2.03 25.68
N TRP A 364 -20.06 1.12 25.39
CA TRP A 364 -20.30 -0.30 25.25
C TRP A 364 -19.51 -1.10 26.30
N GLN A 365 -20.22 -1.74 27.23
CA GLN A 365 -19.62 -2.69 28.16
C GLN A 365 -19.61 -4.09 27.53
N CYS A 366 -18.43 -4.66 27.32
CA CYS A 366 -18.25 -5.99 26.74
C CYS A 366 -17.35 -6.88 27.63
N ARG A 367 -17.42 -8.19 27.42
CA ARG A 367 -16.53 -9.21 27.98
C ARG A 367 -16.50 -10.40 27.03
N GLU A 368 -15.36 -11.07 26.93
CA GLU A 368 -15.25 -12.43 26.41
C GLU A 368 -15.12 -13.36 27.64
N ARG A 369 -16.19 -13.94 28.16
CA ARG A 369 -17.62 -13.77 27.85
C ARG A 369 -18.41 -13.58 29.14
N TYR A 370 -19.64 -13.06 29.08
CA TYR A 370 -20.58 -13.20 30.19
C TYR A 370 -21.05 -14.67 30.28
N HIS A 371 -21.04 -15.28 31.46
CA HIS A 371 -21.29 -16.71 31.61
C HIS A 371 -22.77 -17.05 31.78
N ASN A 372 -23.58 -16.12 32.26
CA ASN A 372 -24.99 -16.31 32.55
C ASN A 372 -25.74 -14.97 32.51
N GLN A 373 -27.07 -15.02 32.58
CA GLN A 373 -27.93 -13.85 32.52
C GLN A 373 -27.70 -12.87 33.68
N SER A 374 -27.45 -13.39 34.90
CA SER A 374 -27.22 -12.55 36.08
C SER A 374 -26.00 -11.66 35.90
N GLU A 375 -24.91 -12.15 35.31
CA GLU A 375 -23.71 -11.34 35.03
C GLU A 375 -23.95 -10.17 34.07
N ILE A 376 -24.92 -10.29 33.16
CA ILE A 376 -25.26 -9.22 32.21
C ILE A 376 -26.18 -8.18 32.87
N LEU A 377 -27.13 -8.64 33.70
CA LEU A 377 -28.16 -7.78 34.29
C LEU A 377 -27.67 -7.01 35.54
N GLY A 378 -26.62 -7.47 36.20
CA GLY A 378 -26.07 -6.87 37.43
C GLY A 378 -26.55 -7.56 38.69
#